data_AF-J1I6U6-F1
#
_entry.id   AF-J1I6U6-F1
#
_cell.length_a   1.000
_cell.length_b   1.000
_cell.length_c   1.000
_cell.angle_alpha   90.00
_cell.angle_beta   90.00
_cell.angle_gamma   90.00
#
_symmetry.space_group_name_H-M   'P 1'
#
loop_
_entity.id
_entity.type
_entity.pdbx_description
1 polymer ?
#
loop_
_entity_poly.entity_id
_entity_poly.type
_entity_poly.pdbx_seq_one_letter_code
_entity_poly.pdbx_strand_id
1 'polypeptide(L)'
;MKDNEWNNGDGPGPPMQPGDANAGGWEPPKQRDIHENELSDEQLEGPFSYFKINGYHFHNIESLLTDESQQNSYENGDRYVGELLGGWREGVGKYYYSSDNSVYFGQWSRGSRHGRGIFVWADNEYYDGDWVFGRMHGQGNYYYKNGDSYKGEWVNDLKQGRGEYVYETTGSRYLGDWLGDSRTGEGTFWWASNDRYEGQWAESKMNGFGKYFYVNGDIFEGHWLHDKRNGFGTYHYNNGDRYEGNWINGKRTGFGKYFYLDGSYYEGFFRENEFHGRGKYISKLGEVEEGIWDRGALIHAE
;
A
#
# COMPACT_ATOMS: atom_id res chain seq x y z
N MET A 1 6.42 14.04 -2.92
CA MET A 1 6.87 15.20 -3.71
C MET A 1 8.38 15.13 -3.94
N LYS A 2 8.76 14.46 -5.01
CA LYS A 2 9.95 14.74 -5.83
C LYS A 2 9.48 14.50 -7.26
N ASP A 3 9.86 15.40 -8.16
CA ASP A 3 9.33 15.40 -9.51
C ASP A 3 10.10 14.40 -10.36
N ASN A 4 9.54 13.18 -10.44
CA ASN A 4 10.11 12.05 -11.18
C ASN A 4 9.76 12.18 -12.67
N GLU A 5 10.37 13.16 -13.35
CA GLU A 5 10.36 13.26 -14.82
C GLU A 5 11.23 12.13 -15.43
N TRP A 6 10.74 10.89 -15.37
CA TRP A 6 11.33 9.76 -16.08
C TRP A 6 11.05 9.91 -17.58
N ASN A 7 11.95 10.63 -18.23
CA ASN A 7 11.99 10.80 -19.67
C ASN A 7 12.35 9.46 -20.32
N ASN A 8 11.34 8.63 -20.57
CA ASN A 8 11.50 7.24 -21.04
C ASN A 8 12.41 7.16 -22.26
N GLY A 9 13.49 6.38 -22.15
CA GLY A 9 14.45 6.09 -23.22
C GLY A 9 13.90 5.26 -24.37
N ASP A 10 12.59 5.02 -24.43
CA ASP A 10 11.84 4.48 -25.56
C ASP A 10 11.76 5.53 -26.70
N GLY A 11 12.93 5.98 -27.17
CA GLY A 11 13.06 6.79 -28.38
C GLY A 11 12.54 6.02 -29.60
N PRO A 12 12.04 6.72 -30.63
CA PRO A 12 11.43 6.06 -31.77
C PRO A 12 12.43 5.14 -32.48
N GLY A 13 11.96 3.97 -32.89
CA GLY A 13 12.70 3.08 -33.80
C GLY A 13 13.03 3.77 -35.14
N PRO A 14 13.86 3.13 -35.98
CA PRO A 14 14.33 3.73 -37.23
C PRO A 14 13.15 4.22 -38.10
N PRO A 15 13.29 5.39 -38.76
CA PRO A 15 12.16 6.14 -39.30
C PRO A 15 11.41 5.37 -40.39
N MET A 16 10.16 4.99 -40.10
CA MET A 16 9.28 4.31 -41.04
C MET A 16 8.75 5.24 -42.14
N GLN A 17 8.59 4.67 -43.34
CA GLN A 17 7.83 5.30 -44.41
C GLN A 17 6.32 5.21 -44.13
N PRO A 18 5.49 6.18 -44.58
CA PRO A 18 4.10 6.27 -44.15
C PRO A 18 3.21 5.19 -44.79
N GLY A 19 2.73 4.26 -43.96
CA GLY A 19 1.73 3.26 -44.32
C GLY A 19 1.05 2.65 -43.07
N ASP A 20 -0.21 2.26 -43.24
CA ASP A 20 -0.94 1.29 -42.40
C ASP A 20 -1.08 1.57 -40.89
N ALA A 21 -1.56 2.77 -40.55
CA ALA A 21 -2.30 2.96 -39.31
C ALA A 21 -3.75 2.46 -39.49
N ASN A 22 -4.19 1.48 -38.69
CA ASN A 22 -5.62 1.22 -38.50
C ASN A 22 -5.93 0.61 -37.12
N ALA A 23 -7.15 0.85 -36.62
CA ALA A 23 -7.49 0.64 -35.22
C ALA A 23 -8.28 -0.66 -34.96
N GLY A 24 -8.07 -1.24 -33.78
CA GLY A 24 -8.93 -2.26 -33.19
C GLY A 24 -9.11 -1.97 -31.70
N GLY A 25 -10.37 -1.81 -31.26
CA GLY A 25 -10.67 -1.57 -29.84
C GLY A 25 -10.51 -2.84 -29.01
N TRP A 26 -10.05 -2.68 -27.77
CA TRP A 26 -9.86 -3.79 -26.81
C TRP A 26 -10.70 -3.53 -25.56
N GLU A 27 -11.52 -4.52 -25.17
CA GLU A 27 -12.28 -4.49 -23.91
C GLU A 27 -11.55 -5.32 -22.85
N PRO A 28 -11.43 -4.84 -21.59
CA PRO A 28 -10.77 -5.59 -20.53
C PRO A 28 -11.60 -6.81 -20.09
N PRO A 29 -10.94 -7.92 -19.69
CA PRO A 29 -11.64 -9.09 -19.15
C PRO A 29 -12.33 -8.76 -17.82
N LYS A 30 -13.50 -9.36 -17.60
CA LYS A 30 -14.32 -9.10 -16.41
C LYS A 30 -13.69 -9.71 -15.15
N GLN A 31 -13.82 -9.00 -14.03
CA GLN A 31 -13.45 -9.48 -12.71
C GLN A 31 -14.09 -10.84 -12.39
N ARG A 32 -13.39 -11.66 -11.61
CA ARG A 32 -13.96 -12.77 -10.87
C ARG A 32 -13.92 -12.41 -9.39
N ASP A 33 -15.06 -12.49 -8.72
CA ASP A 33 -15.12 -12.32 -7.26
C ASP A 33 -14.37 -13.48 -6.60
N ILE A 34 -13.34 -13.16 -5.82
CA ILE A 34 -12.60 -14.13 -5.01
C ILE A 34 -13.06 -13.96 -3.57
N HIS A 35 -14.00 -14.80 -3.15
CA HIS A 35 -14.39 -14.89 -1.75
C HIS A 35 -13.24 -15.42 -0.89
N GLU A 36 -13.14 -14.91 0.33
CA GLU A 36 -12.13 -15.29 1.32
C GLU A 36 -12.22 -16.79 1.64
N ASN A 37 -11.08 -17.48 1.50
CA ASN A 37 -10.77 -18.72 2.20
C ASN A 37 -9.25 -18.86 2.33
N GLU A 38 -8.83 -19.63 3.32
CA GLU A 38 -7.44 -19.72 3.79
C GLU A 38 -6.48 -20.23 2.71
N LEU A 39 -5.38 -19.50 2.49
CA LEU A 39 -4.26 -19.95 1.64
C LEU A 39 -3.04 -20.25 2.51
N SER A 40 -2.73 -21.54 2.64
CA SER A 40 -1.48 -22.05 3.22
C SER A 40 -0.31 -21.90 2.24
N ASP A 41 0.91 -21.69 2.76
CA ASP A 41 2.13 -21.27 2.05
C ASP A 41 2.72 -22.24 0.98
N GLU A 42 1.98 -23.22 0.47
CA GLU A 42 2.54 -24.38 -0.27
C GLU A 42 2.08 -24.54 -1.74
N GLN A 43 1.42 -23.54 -2.36
CA GLN A 43 1.03 -23.61 -3.78
C GLN A 43 1.26 -22.29 -4.57
N LEU A 44 2.50 -22.02 -4.94
CA LEU A 44 2.89 -20.98 -5.92
C LEU A 44 3.81 -21.54 -7.03
N GLU A 45 3.38 -22.61 -7.70
CA GLU A 45 4.04 -23.08 -8.93
C GLU A 45 3.63 -22.24 -10.15
N GLY A 46 4.48 -21.27 -10.51
CA GLY A 46 4.43 -20.53 -11.77
C GLY A 46 5.54 -21.01 -12.75
N PRO A 47 5.39 -20.79 -14.07
CA PRO A 47 6.35 -21.31 -15.07
C PRO A 47 7.66 -20.50 -15.24
N PHE A 48 7.93 -19.48 -14.41
CA PHE A 48 9.08 -18.55 -14.50
C PHE A 48 9.90 -18.45 -13.17
N SER A 49 11.10 -17.80 -13.15
CA SER A 49 12.30 -18.64 -12.97
C SER A 49 13.69 -18.05 -12.43
N TYR A 50 14.81 -18.84 -12.33
CA TYR A 50 16.11 -18.59 -11.55
C TYR A 50 17.14 -17.76 -12.30
N PHE A 51 17.75 -16.85 -11.54
CA PHE A 51 19.18 -16.98 -11.27
C PHE A 51 19.45 -16.70 -9.77
N LYS A 52 20.70 -16.90 -9.33
CA LYS A 52 21.19 -16.29 -8.09
C LYS A 52 21.80 -14.94 -8.39
N ILE A 53 21.27 -13.88 -7.78
CA ILE A 53 21.94 -12.59 -7.64
C ILE A 53 21.94 -12.25 -6.15
N ASN A 54 23.11 -11.89 -5.60
CA ASN A 54 23.32 -11.35 -4.26
C ASN A 54 22.64 -12.09 -3.07
N GLY A 55 22.38 -13.39 -3.21
CA GLY A 55 21.89 -14.27 -2.12
C GLY A 55 20.38 -14.55 -2.10
N TYR A 56 19.58 -13.92 -2.97
CA TYR A 56 18.12 -14.13 -3.05
C TYR A 56 17.73 -15.23 -4.08
N HIS A 57 16.47 -15.72 -4.01
CA HIS A 57 15.96 -16.93 -4.69
C HIS A 57 14.72 -16.70 -5.61
N PHE A 58 14.66 -17.42 -6.75
CA PHE A 58 13.56 -17.64 -7.75
C PHE A 58 14.06 -18.81 -8.67
N HIS A 59 13.36 -19.81 -9.28
CA HIS A 59 14.05 -20.89 -10.13
C HIS A 59 13.33 -21.48 -11.40
N ASN A 60 13.79 -21.62 -12.70
CA ASN A 60 15.08 -21.59 -13.52
C ASN A 60 15.21 -20.76 -14.89
N ILE A 61 15.88 -19.59 -14.98
CA ILE A 61 16.05 -18.76 -16.23
C ILE A 61 17.18 -19.28 -17.13
N GLU A 62 18.11 -20.09 -16.62
CA GLU A 62 19.16 -20.71 -17.44
C GLU A 62 18.58 -21.66 -18.52
N SER A 63 17.33 -22.11 -18.32
CA SER A 63 16.53 -22.81 -19.33
C SER A 63 15.97 -21.92 -20.46
N LEU A 64 15.99 -20.60 -20.29
CA LEU A 64 15.50 -19.58 -21.23
C LEU A 64 16.68 -18.88 -21.93
N LEU A 65 17.68 -19.69 -22.30
CA LEU A 65 18.74 -19.32 -23.23
C LEU A 65 18.23 -19.50 -24.66
N THR A 66 17.61 -18.44 -25.19
CA THR A 66 17.76 -18.13 -26.61
C THR A 66 19.24 -18.04 -26.93
N ASP A 67 19.67 -18.66 -28.03
CA ASP A 67 21.08 -18.73 -28.43
C ASP A 67 21.69 -17.31 -28.52
N GLU A 68 22.70 -17.04 -27.69
CA GLU A 68 23.39 -15.74 -27.66
C GLU A 68 24.14 -15.43 -28.97
N SER A 69 24.26 -16.38 -29.91
CA SER A 69 24.66 -16.09 -31.29
C SER A 69 23.73 -15.08 -31.99
N GLN A 70 22.47 -14.96 -31.57
CA GLN A 70 21.48 -14.03 -32.11
C GLN A 70 21.38 -12.71 -31.32
N GLN A 71 22.52 -12.24 -30.78
CA GLN A 71 22.59 -10.92 -30.15
C GLN A 71 22.53 -9.81 -31.21
N ASN A 72 21.50 -8.96 -31.11
CA ASN A 72 21.42 -7.70 -31.85
C ASN A 72 22.01 -6.59 -30.98
N SER A 73 23.00 -5.86 -31.51
CA SER A 73 23.58 -4.67 -30.86
C SER A 73 23.08 -3.40 -31.56
N TYR A 74 22.70 -2.39 -30.80
CA TYR A 74 22.20 -1.11 -31.31
C TYR A 74 23.29 -0.03 -31.30
N GLU A 75 23.12 1.02 -32.10
CA GLU A 75 24.11 2.11 -32.22
C GLU A 75 24.35 2.89 -30.92
N ASN A 76 23.38 2.88 -30.00
CA ASN A 76 23.51 3.49 -28.67
C ASN A 76 24.34 2.64 -27.68
N GLY A 77 24.68 1.39 -28.03
CA GLY A 77 25.40 0.43 -27.19
C GLY A 77 24.53 -0.67 -26.58
N ASP A 78 23.21 -0.55 -26.65
CA ASP A 78 22.28 -1.54 -26.08
C ASP A 78 22.35 -2.89 -26.80
N ARG A 79 21.84 -3.94 -26.16
CA ARG A 79 21.82 -5.30 -26.71
C ARG A 79 20.47 -5.97 -26.52
N TYR A 80 19.99 -6.71 -27.52
CA TYR A 80 18.79 -7.56 -27.46
C TYR A 80 19.09 -9.00 -27.87
N VAL A 81 18.52 -9.96 -27.13
CA VAL A 81 18.54 -11.39 -27.46
C VAL A 81 17.11 -11.92 -27.30
N GLY A 82 16.43 -12.19 -28.42
CA GLY A 82 15.01 -12.55 -28.45
C GLY A 82 14.43 -12.54 -29.85
N GLU A 83 13.11 -12.70 -29.96
CA GLU A 83 12.40 -12.76 -31.24
C GLU A 83 12.26 -11.37 -31.91
N LEU A 84 12.38 -11.32 -33.24
CA LEU A 84 12.16 -10.12 -34.03
C LEU A 84 11.07 -10.35 -35.08
N LEU A 85 10.04 -9.49 -35.10
CA LEU A 85 9.00 -9.49 -36.11
C LEU A 85 9.05 -8.18 -36.91
N GLY A 86 9.39 -8.26 -38.20
CA GLY A 86 9.52 -7.07 -39.06
C GLY A 86 10.59 -6.07 -38.60
N GLY A 87 11.59 -6.52 -37.82
CA GLY A 87 12.62 -5.69 -37.20
C GLY A 87 12.28 -5.17 -35.79
N TRP A 88 11.06 -5.40 -35.29
CA TRP A 88 10.64 -5.00 -33.94
C TRP A 88 10.87 -6.13 -32.92
N ARG A 89 11.23 -5.76 -31.68
CA ARG A 89 11.24 -6.67 -30.53
C ARG A 89 9.81 -7.20 -30.31
N GLU A 90 9.64 -8.52 -30.38
CA GLU A 90 8.35 -9.22 -30.24
C GLU A 90 8.59 -10.51 -29.41
N GLY A 91 7.55 -11.26 -29.07
CA GLY A 91 7.70 -12.57 -28.42
C GLY A 91 8.34 -12.46 -27.03
N VAL A 92 9.36 -13.28 -26.75
CA VAL A 92 10.14 -13.23 -25.50
C VAL A 92 11.58 -12.82 -25.79
N GLY A 93 12.16 -11.95 -24.96
CA GLY A 93 13.55 -11.52 -25.12
C GLY A 93 14.16 -10.78 -23.93
N LYS A 94 15.49 -10.82 -23.88
CA LYS A 94 16.36 -10.10 -22.93
C LYS A 94 16.85 -8.82 -23.59
N TYR A 95 16.78 -7.69 -22.89
CA TYR A 95 17.34 -6.41 -23.32
C TYR A 95 18.26 -5.84 -22.25
N TYR A 96 19.45 -5.42 -22.67
CA TYR A 96 20.51 -4.87 -21.82
C TYR A 96 20.66 -3.39 -22.16
N TYR A 97 20.31 -2.50 -21.23
CA TYR A 97 20.43 -1.05 -21.41
C TYR A 97 21.86 -0.62 -21.07
N SER A 98 22.60 -0.15 -22.05
CA SER A 98 23.99 0.28 -21.92
C SER A 98 24.16 1.61 -21.17
N SER A 99 23.09 2.41 -21.10
CA SER A 99 23.05 3.71 -20.42
C SER A 99 23.23 3.63 -18.91
N ASP A 100 22.74 2.56 -18.28
CA ASP A 100 22.75 2.38 -16.83
C ASP A 100 23.13 0.96 -16.37
N ASN A 101 23.19 -0.02 -17.28
CA ASN A 101 23.32 -1.47 -17.02
C ASN A 101 22.06 -2.13 -16.44
N SER A 102 20.88 -1.51 -16.58
CA SER A 102 19.62 -2.18 -16.29
C SER A 102 19.33 -3.28 -17.31
N VAL A 103 18.49 -4.25 -16.92
CA VAL A 103 18.15 -5.41 -17.74
C VAL A 103 16.66 -5.68 -17.67
N TYR A 104 16.02 -5.84 -18.83
CA TYR A 104 14.67 -6.41 -18.93
C TYR A 104 14.74 -7.85 -19.45
N PHE A 105 13.96 -8.74 -18.84
CA PHE A 105 13.65 -10.04 -19.41
C PHE A 105 12.14 -10.29 -19.36
N GLY A 106 11.52 -10.51 -20.52
CA GLY A 106 10.09 -10.78 -20.56
C GLY A 106 9.52 -10.73 -21.97
N GLN A 107 8.22 -10.50 -22.02
CA GLN A 107 7.46 -10.41 -23.25
C GLN A 107 7.57 -9.01 -23.89
N TRP A 108 7.61 -9.00 -25.22
CA TRP A 108 7.71 -7.81 -26.06
C TRP A 108 6.58 -7.80 -27.09
N SER A 109 6.05 -6.62 -27.40
CA SER A 109 5.24 -6.44 -28.60
C SER A 109 5.50 -5.09 -29.26
N ARG A 110 5.68 -5.11 -30.58
CA ARG A 110 5.96 -3.95 -31.45
C ARG A 110 7.08 -3.05 -30.94
N GLY A 111 8.11 -3.65 -30.35
CA GLY A 111 9.25 -2.93 -29.78
C GLY A 111 9.10 -2.52 -28.32
N SER A 112 7.95 -2.65 -27.66
CA SER A 112 7.75 -2.26 -26.25
C SER A 112 7.66 -3.46 -25.31
N ARG A 113 8.07 -3.28 -24.04
CA ARG A 113 7.80 -4.25 -22.95
C ARG A 113 6.27 -4.41 -22.81
N HIS A 114 5.76 -5.64 -22.91
CA HIS A 114 4.32 -5.91 -22.92
C HIS A 114 4.04 -7.37 -22.53
N GLY A 115 3.15 -7.62 -21.56
CA GLY A 115 2.93 -8.96 -20.97
C GLY A 115 3.81 -9.19 -19.73
N ARG A 116 4.05 -10.45 -19.33
CA ARG A 116 4.91 -10.74 -18.17
C ARG A 116 6.37 -10.37 -18.44
N GLY A 117 7.01 -9.76 -17.44
CA GLY A 117 8.45 -9.58 -17.46
C GLY A 117 9.03 -9.04 -16.16
N ILE A 118 10.32 -9.29 -16.01
CA ILE A 118 11.15 -8.78 -14.91
C ILE A 118 12.02 -7.64 -15.46
N PHE A 119 12.02 -6.50 -14.77
CA PHE A 119 13.00 -5.43 -14.98
C PHE A 119 13.88 -5.31 -13.75
N VAL A 120 15.19 -5.29 -13.93
CA VAL A 120 16.20 -5.11 -12.87
C VAL A 120 16.97 -3.81 -13.14
N TRP A 121 16.91 -2.87 -12.21
CA TRP A 121 17.63 -1.60 -12.27
C TRP A 121 19.10 -1.76 -11.85
N ALA A 122 19.93 -0.79 -12.27
CA ALA A 122 21.37 -0.78 -12.09
C ALA A 122 21.86 -0.95 -10.63
N ASP A 123 21.02 -0.58 -9.67
CA ASP A 123 21.29 -0.63 -8.23
C ASP A 123 20.55 -1.77 -7.50
N ASN A 124 20.01 -2.73 -8.25
CA ASN A 124 19.32 -3.96 -7.81
C ASN A 124 17.89 -3.74 -7.25
N GLU A 125 17.24 -2.59 -7.49
CA GLU A 125 15.77 -2.57 -7.48
C GLU A 125 15.25 -3.49 -8.60
N TYR A 126 14.11 -4.12 -8.42
CA TYR A 126 13.49 -4.90 -9.49
C TYR A 126 11.96 -4.99 -9.40
N TYR A 127 11.33 -5.21 -10.54
CA TYR A 127 9.89 -5.42 -10.69
C TYR A 127 9.64 -6.72 -11.47
N ASP A 128 8.84 -7.62 -10.92
CA ASP A 128 8.27 -8.79 -11.60
C ASP A 128 6.75 -8.62 -11.70
N GLY A 129 6.26 -8.31 -12.90
CA GLY A 129 4.84 -7.97 -13.10
C GLY A 129 4.38 -8.02 -14.55
N ASP A 130 3.16 -7.53 -14.76
CA ASP A 130 2.62 -7.31 -16.10
C ASP A 130 3.11 -5.96 -16.64
N TRP A 131 3.31 -5.89 -17.96
CA TRP A 131 3.75 -4.69 -18.65
C TRP A 131 2.74 -4.31 -19.74
N VAL A 132 2.49 -3.02 -19.90
CA VAL A 132 1.68 -2.48 -21.00
C VAL A 132 2.40 -1.26 -21.60
N PHE A 133 2.84 -1.41 -22.84
CA PHE A 133 3.54 -0.37 -23.62
C PHE A 133 4.70 0.32 -22.86
N GLY A 134 5.61 -0.49 -22.31
CA GLY A 134 6.79 -0.01 -21.58
C GLY A 134 6.56 0.26 -20.10
N ARG A 135 5.31 0.25 -19.62
CA ARG A 135 4.94 0.63 -18.25
C ARG A 135 4.55 -0.57 -17.38
N MET A 136 4.79 -0.47 -16.07
CA MET A 136 4.27 -1.42 -15.08
C MET A 136 2.74 -1.32 -15.02
N HIS A 137 2.07 -2.47 -15.05
CA HIS A 137 0.62 -2.58 -15.12
C HIS A 137 0.15 -3.90 -14.47
N GLY A 138 -1.17 -4.09 -14.32
CA GLY A 138 -1.73 -5.38 -13.89
C GLY A 138 -1.23 -5.81 -12.52
N GLN A 139 -0.84 -7.07 -12.35
CA GLN A 139 -0.32 -7.61 -11.09
C GLN A 139 1.22 -7.63 -11.08
N GLY A 140 1.84 -7.03 -10.06
CA GLY A 140 3.30 -6.97 -9.98
C GLY A 140 3.88 -6.80 -8.58
N ASN A 141 5.06 -7.39 -8.40
CA ASN A 141 5.89 -7.31 -7.20
C ASN A 141 7.06 -6.36 -7.48
N TYR A 142 7.18 -5.26 -6.73
CA TYR A 142 8.31 -4.34 -6.78
C TYR A 142 9.14 -4.48 -5.51
N TYR A 143 10.47 -4.53 -5.66
CA TYR A 143 11.43 -4.65 -4.57
C TYR A 143 12.41 -3.46 -4.65
N TYR A 144 12.43 -2.67 -3.58
CA TYR A 144 13.17 -1.42 -3.49
C TYR A 144 14.57 -1.62 -2.89
N LYS A 145 15.47 -0.68 -3.18
CA LYS A 145 16.88 -0.65 -2.78
C LYS A 145 17.08 -0.56 -1.28
N ASN A 146 16.11 -0.01 -0.56
CA ASN A 146 16.08 0.05 0.90
C ASN A 146 15.55 -1.25 1.54
N GLY A 147 15.25 -2.28 0.73
CA GLY A 147 14.71 -3.57 1.14
C GLY A 147 13.18 -3.64 1.14
N ASP A 148 12.48 -2.49 1.10
CA ASP A 148 11.02 -2.47 1.09
C ASP A 148 10.46 -3.23 -0.13
N SER A 149 9.21 -3.68 -0.05
CA SER A 149 8.52 -4.27 -1.21
C SER A 149 7.06 -3.84 -1.30
N TYR A 150 6.53 -3.87 -2.53
CA TYR A 150 5.11 -3.76 -2.82
C TYR A 150 4.66 -4.97 -3.64
N LYS A 151 3.47 -5.51 -3.35
CA LYS A 151 2.83 -6.57 -4.13
C LYS A 151 1.37 -6.21 -4.35
N GLY A 152 0.92 -6.11 -5.59
CA GLY A 152 -0.48 -5.77 -5.89
C GLY A 152 -0.69 -5.20 -7.28
N GLU A 153 -1.73 -4.39 -7.42
CA GLU A 153 -2.15 -3.81 -8.69
C GLU A 153 -1.32 -2.57 -9.09
N TRP A 154 -1.02 -2.47 -10.38
CA TRP A 154 -0.29 -1.36 -11.01
C TRP A 154 -1.07 -0.80 -12.19
N VAL A 155 -1.07 0.51 -12.35
CA VAL A 155 -1.60 1.19 -13.54
C VAL A 155 -0.65 2.32 -13.94
N ASN A 156 0.03 2.13 -15.07
CA ASN A 156 0.92 3.12 -15.69
C ASN A 156 2.02 3.60 -14.74
N ASP A 157 2.80 2.65 -14.21
CA ASP A 157 3.95 2.86 -13.32
C ASP A 157 3.60 3.29 -11.87
N LEU A 158 2.31 3.44 -11.54
CA LEU A 158 1.81 3.78 -10.20
C LEU A 158 1.09 2.60 -9.55
N LYS A 159 1.17 2.50 -8.22
CA LYS A 159 0.36 1.56 -7.43
C LYS A 159 -1.11 1.95 -7.47
N GLN A 160 -1.97 0.94 -7.59
CA GLN A 160 -3.41 1.07 -7.75
C GLN A 160 -4.10 -0.10 -7.02
N GLY A 161 -5.43 -0.11 -6.95
CA GLY A 161 -6.21 -1.28 -6.54
C GLY A 161 -5.83 -1.81 -5.16
N ARG A 162 -5.84 -3.12 -4.95
CA ARG A 162 -5.44 -3.73 -3.67
C ARG A 162 -3.96 -4.12 -3.68
N GLY A 163 -3.24 -3.84 -2.59
CA GLY A 163 -1.83 -4.24 -2.48
C GLY A 163 -1.24 -4.21 -1.07
N GLU A 164 -0.25 -5.06 -0.85
CA GLU A 164 0.62 -5.09 0.33
C GLU A 164 1.85 -4.18 0.10
N TYR A 165 2.26 -3.43 1.11
CA TYR A 165 3.59 -2.78 1.18
C TYR A 165 4.28 -3.15 2.49
N VAL A 166 5.51 -3.66 2.41
CA VAL A 166 6.33 -4.05 3.56
C VAL A 166 7.53 -3.09 3.69
N TYR A 167 7.71 -2.53 4.89
CA TYR A 167 8.78 -1.59 5.22
C TYR A 167 9.94 -2.34 5.91
N GLU A 168 10.85 -2.93 5.14
CA GLU A 168 11.87 -3.89 5.61
C GLU A 168 12.72 -3.34 6.76
N THR A 169 13.15 -2.08 6.66
CA THR A 169 13.94 -1.40 7.71
C THR A 169 13.22 -1.30 9.07
N THR A 170 11.90 -1.52 9.12
CA THR A 170 11.10 -1.43 10.36
C THR A 170 10.30 -2.69 10.71
N GLY A 171 10.04 -3.58 9.74
CA GLY A 171 9.05 -4.66 9.89
C GLY A 171 7.58 -4.21 9.89
N SER A 172 7.30 -2.91 9.70
CA SER A 172 5.92 -2.42 9.52
C SER A 172 5.36 -2.86 8.17
N ARG A 173 4.04 -3.01 8.05
CA ARG A 173 3.38 -3.29 6.75
C ARG A 173 1.99 -2.68 6.63
N TYR A 174 1.56 -2.45 5.39
CA TYR A 174 0.21 -2.04 5.02
C TYR A 174 -0.41 -3.05 4.06
N LEU A 175 -1.70 -3.37 4.21
CA LEU A 175 -2.51 -4.12 3.25
C LEU A 175 -3.85 -3.40 3.08
N GLY A 176 -4.15 -2.93 1.87
CA GLY A 176 -5.36 -2.15 1.61
C GLY A 176 -5.39 -1.56 0.21
N ASP A 177 -6.22 -0.53 0.04
CA ASP A 177 -6.45 0.12 -1.25
C ASP A 177 -5.42 1.21 -1.58
N TRP A 178 -5.06 1.30 -2.86
CA TRP A 178 -4.09 2.25 -3.41
C TRP A 178 -4.67 3.01 -4.60
N LEU A 179 -4.33 4.30 -4.69
CA LEU A 179 -4.66 5.18 -5.79
C LEU A 179 -3.49 6.12 -6.07
N GLY A 180 -2.77 5.89 -7.17
CA GLY A 180 -1.63 6.71 -7.59
C GLY A 180 -0.53 6.81 -6.53
N ASP A 181 0.02 5.67 -6.10
CA ASP A 181 1.00 5.53 -5.00
C ASP A 181 0.53 5.98 -3.61
N SER A 182 -0.71 6.44 -3.46
CA SER A 182 -1.27 6.86 -2.17
C SER A 182 -2.22 5.80 -1.60
N ARG A 183 -2.08 5.51 -0.30
CA ARG A 183 -3.04 4.66 0.43
C ARG A 183 -4.37 5.38 0.58
N THR A 184 -5.44 4.67 0.30
CA THR A 184 -6.82 5.18 0.21
C THR A 184 -7.81 4.11 0.71
N GLY A 185 -9.11 4.35 0.57
CA GLY A 185 -10.15 3.33 0.76
C GLY A 185 -10.10 2.68 2.14
N GLU A 186 -10.21 1.35 2.20
CA GLU A 186 -10.04 0.58 3.42
C GLU A 186 -8.64 -0.06 3.49
N GLY A 187 -8.08 -0.20 4.68
CA GLY A 187 -6.81 -0.91 4.83
C GLY A 187 -6.34 -1.12 6.26
N THR A 188 -5.51 -2.14 6.44
CA THR A 188 -4.86 -2.48 7.69
C THR A 188 -3.39 -2.06 7.68
N PHE A 189 -2.95 -1.34 8.70
CA PHE A 189 -1.53 -1.06 8.95
C PHE A 189 -1.09 -1.74 10.25
N TRP A 190 0.04 -2.44 10.21
CA TRP A 190 0.73 -2.98 11.38
C TRP A 190 2.05 -2.23 11.55
N TRP A 191 2.25 -1.61 12.71
CA TRP A 191 3.49 -0.90 13.04
C TRP A 191 4.52 -1.83 13.67
N ALA A 192 5.81 -1.47 13.51
CA ALA A 192 6.94 -2.06 14.23
C ALA A 192 6.79 -2.08 15.77
N SER A 193 5.91 -1.24 16.34
CA SER A 193 5.55 -1.23 17.75
C SER A 193 4.61 -2.36 18.16
N ASN A 194 4.07 -3.13 17.21
CA ASN A 194 2.92 -4.03 17.35
C ASN A 194 1.57 -3.33 17.58
N ASP A 195 1.49 -2.00 17.39
CA ASP A 195 0.21 -1.34 17.18
C ASP A 195 -0.41 -1.78 15.82
N ARG A 196 -1.74 -1.73 15.70
CA ARG A 196 -2.46 -2.02 14.44
C ARG A 196 -3.63 -1.06 14.24
N TYR A 197 -3.84 -0.59 13.01
CA TYR A 197 -5.04 0.15 12.60
C TYR A 197 -5.77 -0.61 11.50
N GLU A 198 -7.09 -0.66 11.59
CA GLU A 198 -8.01 -1.28 10.63
C GLU A 198 -9.12 -0.28 10.30
N GLY A 199 -9.22 0.18 9.05
CA GLY A 199 -10.26 1.13 8.62
C GLY A 199 -9.79 2.08 7.52
N GLN A 200 -10.36 3.29 7.52
CA GLN A 200 -10.36 4.17 6.36
C GLN A 200 -9.11 5.06 6.21
N TRP A 201 -8.65 5.18 4.96
CA TRP A 201 -7.49 5.96 4.56
C TRP A 201 -7.85 6.99 3.49
N ALA A 202 -7.24 8.17 3.58
CA ALA A 202 -7.21 9.12 2.48
C ALA A 202 -5.88 9.91 2.50
N GLU A 203 -5.33 10.16 1.31
CA GLU A 203 -4.02 10.83 1.14
C GLU A 203 -2.90 10.21 1.99
N SER A 204 -2.87 8.88 2.08
CA SER A 204 -1.94 8.12 2.91
C SER A 204 -2.01 8.40 4.43
N LYS A 205 -3.15 8.87 4.96
CA LYS A 205 -3.41 9.10 6.39
C LYS A 205 -4.67 8.38 6.86
N MET A 206 -4.75 8.04 8.14
CA MET A 206 -5.99 7.53 8.76
C MET A 206 -7.05 8.65 8.74
N ASN A 207 -8.18 8.40 8.07
CA ASN A 207 -9.17 9.41 7.73
C ASN A 207 -10.52 8.78 7.40
N GLY A 208 -11.58 9.08 8.16
CA GLY A 208 -12.85 8.34 8.13
C GLY A 208 -13.03 7.49 9.39
N PHE A 209 -13.81 6.42 9.33
CA PHE A 209 -14.00 5.50 10.46
C PHE A 209 -12.88 4.45 10.54
N GLY A 210 -12.43 4.09 11.74
CA GLY A 210 -11.46 3.03 11.91
C GLY A 210 -11.11 2.70 13.35
N LYS A 211 -10.49 1.53 13.52
CA LYS A 211 -10.19 0.88 14.80
C LYS A 211 -8.68 0.74 15.00
N TYR A 212 -8.18 1.31 16.08
CA TYR A 212 -6.76 1.28 16.44
C TYR A 212 -6.56 0.44 17.69
N PHE A 213 -5.78 -0.62 17.57
CA PHE A 213 -5.36 -1.52 18.62
C PHE A 213 -3.96 -1.10 19.05
N TYR A 214 -3.83 -0.67 20.31
CA TYR A 214 -2.54 -0.25 20.87
C TYR A 214 -1.82 -1.45 21.50
N VAL A 215 -0.50 -1.49 21.41
CA VAL A 215 0.35 -2.56 22.00
C VAL A 215 0.20 -2.67 23.53
N ASN A 216 -0.27 -1.60 24.20
CA ASN A 216 -0.58 -1.63 25.63
C ASN A 216 -1.92 -2.32 25.98
N GLY A 217 -2.68 -2.78 24.98
CA GLY A 217 -3.99 -3.42 25.11
C GLY A 217 -5.19 -2.46 24.99
N ASP A 218 -4.98 -1.15 24.88
CA ASP A 218 -6.06 -0.20 24.63
C ASP A 218 -6.62 -0.37 23.20
N ILE A 219 -7.89 0.00 23.00
CA ILE A 219 -8.53 0.01 21.67
C ILE A 219 -9.34 1.29 21.50
N PHE A 220 -9.06 2.06 20.44
CA PHE A 220 -9.96 3.11 19.97
C PHE A 220 -10.77 2.63 18.77
N GLU A 221 -12.05 2.99 18.70
CA GLU A 221 -12.95 2.71 17.58
C GLU A 221 -13.83 3.92 17.32
N GLY A 222 -13.69 4.55 16.15
CA GLY A 222 -14.38 5.79 15.85
C GLY A 222 -13.79 6.56 14.68
N HIS A 223 -14.06 7.86 14.64
CA HIS A 223 -13.66 8.73 13.55
C HIS A 223 -12.22 9.28 13.69
N TRP A 224 -11.55 9.39 12.55
CA TRP A 224 -10.19 9.86 12.37
C TRP A 224 -10.15 10.97 11.32
N LEU A 225 -9.26 11.95 11.51
CA LEU A 225 -8.93 12.96 10.51
C LEU A 225 -7.44 13.28 10.60
N HIS A 226 -6.70 13.01 9.53
CA HIS A 226 -5.25 13.24 9.43
C HIS A 226 -4.47 12.64 10.60
N ASP A 227 -4.60 11.32 10.76
CA ASP A 227 -3.88 10.49 11.75
C ASP A 227 -4.25 10.77 13.21
N LYS A 228 -5.35 11.49 13.47
CA LYS A 228 -5.84 11.82 14.82
C LYS A 228 -7.30 11.46 15.00
N ARG A 229 -7.64 10.91 16.18
CA ARG A 229 -9.03 10.74 16.65
C ARG A 229 -9.76 12.08 16.60
N ASN A 230 -10.85 12.16 15.82
CA ASN A 230 -11.55 13.40 15.52
C ASN A 230 -13.00 13.10 15.10
N GLY A 231 -13.99 13.68 15.77
CA GLY A 231 -15.40 13.27 15.71
C GLY A 231 -15.77 12.30 16.83
N PHE A 232 -16.86 11.54 16.68
CA PHE A 232 -17.31 10.59 17.70
C PHE A 232 -16.49 9.30 17.68
N GLY A 233 -16.17 8.76 18.87
CA GLY A 233 -15.52 7.46 19.01
C GLY A 233 -15.41 6.96 20.45
N THR A 234 -15.30 5.64 20.57
CA THR A 234 -15.15 4.90 21.83
C THR A 234 -13.68 4.57 22.06
N TYR A 235 -13.20 4.70 23.31
CA TYR A 235 -11.88 4.24 23.73
C TYR A 235 -12.04 3.25 24.88
N HIS A 236 -11.67 2.01 24.64
CA HIS A 236 -11.55 0.96 25.65
C HIS A 236 -10.12 0.99 26.18
N TYR A 237 -9.97 1.12 27.50
CA TYR A 237 -8.68 1.10 28.16
C TYR A 237 -8.38 -0.32 28.65
N ASN A 238 -7.11 -0.75 28.62
CA ASN A 238 -6.70 -2.08 29.09
C ASN A 238 -6.89 -2.25 30.62
N ASN A 239 -7.06 -1.15 31.37
CA ASN A 239 -7.47 -1.21 32.78
C ASN A 239 -8.96 -1.55 32.98
N GLY A 240 -9.75 -1.70 31.90
CA GLY A 240 -11.18 -1.98 31.94
C GLY A 240 -12.11 -0.76 31.89
N ASP A 241 -11.57 0.45 31.95
CA ASP A 241 -12.36 1.68 31.76
C ASP A 241 -12.81 1.84 30.28
N ARG A 242 -13.82 2.68 30.05
CA ARG A 242 -14.30 3.02 28.70
C ARG A 242 -14.72 4.49 28.59
N TYR A 243 -14.26 5.19 27.57
CA TYR A 243 -14.81 6.49 27.17
C TYR A 243 -15.67 6.36 25.91
N GLU A 244 -16.81 7.04 25.88
CA GLU A 244 -17.67 7.22 24.70
C GLU A 244 -17.93 8.70 24.50
N GLY A 245 -17.56 9.29 23.37
CA GLY A 245 -17.83 10.72 23.15
C GLY A 245 -17.07 11.33 21.99
N ASN A 246 -16.93 12.65 22.03
CA ASN A 246 -16.37 13.44 20.95
C ASN A 246 -14.87 13.70 21.16
N TRP A 247 -14.13 13.70 20.06
CA TRP A 247 -12.69 13.90 20.01
C TRP A 247 -12.35 15.04 19.06
N ILE A 248 -11.35 15.85 19.41
CA ILE A 248 -10.71 16.79 18.50
C ILE A 248 -9.19 16.66 18.66
N ASN A 249 -8.47 16.48 17.57
CA ASN A 249 -6.99 16.37 17.55
C ASN A 249 -6.43 15.34 18.57
N GLY A 250 -7.13 14.21 18.77
CA GLY A 250 -6.71 13.17 19.71
C GLY A 250 -7.16 13.36 21.16
N LYS A 251 -7.84 14.46 21.51
CA LYS A 251 -8.27 14.78 22.89
C LYS A 251 -9.79 14.68 23.06
N ARG A 252 -10.26 14.18 24.21
CA ARG A 252 -11.68 14.14 24.58
C ARG A 252 -12.23 15.55 24.76
N THR A 253 -13.40 15.84 24.20
CA THR A 253 -14.02 17.17 24.18
C THR A 253 -15.54 17.06 24.02
N GLY A 254 -16.28 18.15 24.27
CA GLY A 254 -17.74 18.15 24.12
C GLY A 254 -18.43 17.17 25.06
N PHE A 255 -19.67 16.77 24.76
CA PHE A 255 -20.39 15.79 25.58
C PHE A 255 -19.86 14.36 25.38
N GLY A 256 -19.82 13.58 26.46
CA GLY A 256 -19.47 12.16 26.46
C GLY A 256 -19.69 11.48 27.82
N LYS A 257 -19.39 10.19 27.88
CA LYS A 257 -19.43 9.36 29.10
C LYS A 257 -18.06 8.71 29.35
N TYR A 258 -17.66 8.60 30.61
CA TYR A 258 -16.51 7.81 31.04
C TYR A 258 -16.98 6.79 32.07
N PHE A 259 -16.91 5.51 31.73
CA PHE A 259 -17.21 4.38 32.59
C PHE A 259 -15.91 3.87 33.22
N TYR A 260 -15.91 3.67 34.53
CA TYR A 260 -14.80 3.05 35.25
C TYR A 260 -15.03 1.54 35.38
N LEU A 261 -13.95 0.74 35.49
CA LEU A 261 -14.04 -0.71 35.72
C LEU A 261 -14.90 -1.08 36.96
N ASP A 262 -14.96 -0.23 37.98
CA ASP A 262 -15.72 -0.52 39.21
C ASP A 262 -17.25 -0.31 39.08
N GLY A 263 -17.73 0.11 37.90
CA GLY A 263 -19.13 0.36 37.60
C GLY A 263 -19.61 1.78 37.84
N SER A 264 -18.78 2.66 38.43
CA SER A 264 -19.04 4.10 38.45
C SER A 264 -18.90 4.72 37.06
N TYR A 265 -19.53 5.87 36.81
CA TYR A 265 -19.36 6.60 35.56
C TYR A 265 -19.56 8.11 35.70
N TYR A 266 -18.91 8.87 34.83
CA TYR A 266 -19.18 10.29 34.57
C TYR A 266 -19.94 10.45 33.25
N GLU A 267 -20.92 11.35 33.22
CA GLU A 267 -21.65 11.79 32.03
C GLU A 267 -21.73 13.31 32.01
N GLY A 268 -21.17 13.95 30.98
CA GLY A 268 -21.06 15.42 30.95
C GLY A 268 -20.14 15.93 29.86
N PHE A 269 -19.73 17.20 30.01
CA PHE A 269 -18.81 17.84 29.06
C PHE A 269 -17.34 17.57 29.40
N PHE A 270 -16.52 17.53 28.35
CA PHE A 270 -15.08 17.35 28.40
C PHE A 270 -14.39 18.54 27.72
N ARG A 271 -13.19 18.88 28.20
CA ARG A 271 -12.29 19.83 27.55
C ARG A 271 -10.85 19.38 27.75
N GLU A 272 -10.09 19.26 26.66
CA GLU A 272 -8.66 18.89 26.71
C GLU A 272 -8.35 17.58 27.47
N ASN A 273 -9.29 16.62 27.42
CA ASN A 273 -9.37 15.36 28.17
C ASN A 273 -9.94 15.41 29.59
N GLU A 274 -10.16 16.57 30.20
CA GLU A 274 -10.65 16.70 31.58
C GLU A 274 -12.18 16.88 31.63
N PHE A 275 -12.82 16.48 32.74
CA PHE A 275 -14.22 16.82 33.01
C PHE A 275 -14.36 18.34 33.14
N HIS A 276 -15.38 18.90 32.49
CA HIS A 276 -15.59 20.35 32.43
C HIS A 276 -17.07 20.70 32.22
N GLY A 277 -17.49 21.91 32.55
CA GLY A 277 -18.86 22.37 32.32
C GLY A 277 -19.87 21.54 33.12
N ARG A 278 -21.08 21.35 32.59
CA ARG A 278 -22.09 20.51 33.27
C ARG A 278 -21.74 19.02 33.16
N GLY A 279 -21.88 18.31 34.27
CA GLY A 279 -21.76 16.85 34.29
C GLY A 279 -22.21 16.23 35.61
N LYS A 280 -22.45 14.93 35.54
CA LYS A 280 -22.95 14.06 36.59
C LYS A 280 -22.00 12.87 36.73
N TYR A 281 -21.39 12.71 37.90
CA TYR A 281 -20.74 11.47 38.29
C TYR A 281 -21.72 10.62 39.11
N ILE A 282 -21.72 9.30 38.87
CA ILE A 282 -22.47 8.32 39.64
C ILE A 282 -21.49 7.27 40.17
N SER A 283 -21.43 7.13 41.49
CA SER A 283 -20.59 6.11 42.15
C SER A 283 -21.13 4.70 41.91
N LYS A 284 -20.30 3.67 42.14
CA LYS A 284 -20.74 2.27 42.11
C LYS A 284 -21.85 1.90 43.11
N LEU A 285 -22.17 2.79 44.06
CA LEU A 285 -23.28 2.65 45.02
C LEU A 285 -24.55 3.39 44.57
N GLY A 286 -24.51 4.11 43.44
CA GLY A 286 -25.61 4.95 42.96
C GLY A 286 -25.66 6.35 43.56
N GLU A 287 -24.62 6.76 44.30
CA GLU A 287 -24.47 8.12 44.82
C GLU A 287 -24.20 9.08 43.64
N VAL A 288 -24.79 10.28 43.68
CA VAL A 288 -24.74 11.24 42.57
C VAL A 288 -24.01 12.52 42.97
N GLU A 289 -23.02 12.90 42.17
CA GLU A 289 -22.36 14.22 42.22
C GLU A 289 -22.64 14.95 40.90
N GLU A 290 -23.48 15.99 40.94
CA GLU A 290 -23.96 16.69 39.74
C GLU A 290 -23.75 18.20 39.85
N GLY A 291 -23.37 18.84 38.74
CA GLY A 291 -23.16 20.28 38.67
C GLY A 291 -22.06 20.70 37.69
N ILE A 292 -21.27 21.71 38.07
CA ILE A 292 -20.23 22.32 37.24
C ILE A 292 -18.84 21.80 37.59
N TRP A 293 -18.11 21.36 36.58
CA TRP A 293 -16.75 20.82 36.66
C TRP A 293 -15.73 21.77 36.00
N ASP A 294 -14.53 21.87 36.56
CA ASP A 294 -13.36 22.45 35.90
C ASP A 294 -12.11 21.63 36.21
N ARG A 295 -11.31 21.34 35.18
CA ARG A 295 -10.06 20.56 35.27
C ARG A 295 -10.20 19.27 36.09
N GLY A 296 -11.28 18.53 35.85
CA GLY A 296 -11.56 17.24 36.50
C GLY A 296 -12.22 17.31 37.87
N ALA A 297 -12.39 18.50 38.47
CA ALA A 297 -12.99 18.66 39.80
C ALA A 297 -14.37 19.33 39.74
N LEU A 298 -15.31 18.86 40.57
CA LEU A 298 -16.60 19.53 40.81
C LEU A 298 -16.34 20.84 41.58
N ILE A 299 -16.70 21.97 40.98
CA ILE A 299 -16.51 23.33 41.56
C ILE A 299 -17.82 23.97 42.03
N HIS A 300 -18.97 23.42 41.63
CA HIS A 300 -20.30 23.82 42.09
C HIS A 300 -21.25 22.63 41.94
N ALA A 301 -21.95 22.25 43.02
CA ALA A 301 -22.99 21.23 42.99
C ALA A 301 -24.37 21.88 42.75
N GLU A 302 -25.25 21.19 42.01
CA GLU A 302 -26.66 21.56 41.78
C GLU A 302 -27.62 20.84 42.75
#